data_AF-A0A2D6HLE8-F1
#
_entry.id   AF-A0A2D6HLE8-F1
#
_cell.length_a   1.000
_cell.length_b   1.000
_cell.length_c   1.000
_cell.angle_alpha   90.00
_cell.angle_beta   90.00
_cell.angle_gamma   90.00
#
_symmetry.space_group_name_H-M   'P 1'
#
loop_
_entity.id
_entity.type
_entity.pdbx_description
1 polymer ?
#
loop_
_entity_poly.entity_id
_entity_poly.type
_entity_poly.pdbx_seq_one_letter_code
_entity_poly.pdbx_strand_id
1 'polypeptide(L)' 'MELEAVKLLAGAIALLPLLGVGLGLGMIFASYNEAVGRNPGAAEILDKKFFLTFALTEALAIFALVISLALVFG' A
#
# COMPACT_ATOMS: atom_id res chain seq x y z
N MET A 1 -26.33 13.03 13.15
CA MET A 1 -25.33 14.03 13.59
C MET A 1 -24.18 13.37 14.34
N GLU A 2 -24.32 12.92 15.59
CA GLU A 2 -23.18 12.32 16.34
C GLU A 2 -22.64 11.02 15.73
N LEU A 3 -23.50 10.05 15.41
CA LEU A 3 -23.07 8.79 14.80
C LEU A 3 -22.41 8.99 13.44
N GLU A 4 -22.93 9.91 12.64
CA GLU A 4 -22.39 10.24 11.33
C GLU A 4 -21.00 10.87 11.42
N ALA A 5 -20.80 11.79 12.37
CA ALA A 5 -19.48 12.35 12.66
C ALA A 5 -18.48 11.26 13.10
N VAL A 6 -18.92 10.31 13.93
CA VAL A 6 -18.10 9.17 14.35
C VAL A 6 -17.72 8.26 13.17
N LYS A 7 -18.66 7.98 12.26
CA LYS A 7 -18.40 7.18 11.04
C LYS A 7 -17.35 7.84 10.15
N LEU A 8 -17.45 9.16 9.94
CA LEU A 8 -16.47 9.92 9.16
C LEU A 8 -15.08 9.90 9.80
N LEU A 9 -14.99 10.11 11.12
CA LEU A 9 -13.72 10.06 11.83
C LEU A 9 -13.10 8.65 11.82
N ALA A 10 -13.90 7.62 12.07
CA ALA A 10 -13.46 6.23 12.01
C ALA A 10 -12.97 5.84 10.61
N GLY A 11 -13.67 6.29 9.56
CA GLY A 11 -13.25 6.12 8.17
C GLY A 11 -11.89 6.78 7.87
N ALA A 12 -11.65 7.98 8.38
CA ALA A 12 -10.35 8.65 8.24
C ALA A 12 -9.23 7.91 8.98
N ILE A 13 -9.49 7.45 10.21
CA ILE A 13 -8.53 6.68 11.01
C ILE A 13 -8.19 5.34 10.34
N ALA A 14 -9.17 4.68 9.72
CA ALA A 14 -8.96 3.42 9.00
C ALA A 14 -7.96 3.53 7.84
N LEU A 15 -7.69 4.73 7.33
CA LEU A 15 -6.73 4.99 6.25
C LEU A 15 -5.28 5.21 6.73
N LEU A 16 -5.02 5.31 8.05
CA LEU A 16 -3.66 5.49 8.59
C LEU A 16 -2.64 4.45 8.08
N PRO A 17 -2.99 3.15 7.88
CA PRO A 17 -2.06 2.17 7.32
C PRO A 17 -1.49 2.53 5.95
N LEU A 18 -2.15 3.41 5.16
CA LEU A 18 -1.63 3.89 3.87
C LEU A 18 -0.26 4.55 3.98
N LEU A 19 0.06 5.16 5.12
CA LEU A 19 1.40 5.71 5.36
C LEU A 19 2.46 4.60 5.32
N GLY A 20 2.19 3.48 6.01
CA GLY A 20 3.08 2.32 6.02
C GLY A 20 3.21 1.67 4.65
N VAL A 21 2.10 1.59 3.90
CA VAL A 21 2.12 1.10 2.51
C VAL A 21 2.97 2.01 1.62
N GLY A 22 2.76 3.32 1.66
CA GLY A 22 3.54 4.27 0.85
C GLY A 22 5.04 4.21 1.15
N LEU A 23 5.42 4.12 2.43
CA LEU A 23 6.82 3.92 2.82
C LEU A 23 7.38 2.58 2.33
N GLY A 24 6.63 1.50 2.51
CA GLY A 24 7.01 0.15 2.06
C GLY A 24 7.23 0.09 0.56
N LEU A 25 6.32 0.66 -0.23
CA LEU A 25 6.46 0.77 -1.68
C LEU A 25 7.70 1.57 -2.06
N GLY A 26 7.90 2.75 -1.45
CA GLY A 26 9.09 3.56 -1.70
C GLY A 26 10.38 2.76 -1.52
N MET A 27 10.47 1.97 -0.44
CA MET A 27 11.62 1.10 -0.17
C MET A 27 11.75 -0.05 -1.18
N ILE A 28 10.65 -0.71 -1.55
CA ILE A 28 10.64 -1.81 -2.54
C ILE A 28 11.12 -1.31 -3.90
N PHE A 29 10.60 -0.18 -4.38
CA PHE A 29 11.00 0.43 -5.64
C PHE A 29 12.46 0.91 -5.61
N ALA A 30 12.89 1.55 -4.51
CA ALA A 30 14.27 1.99 -4.37
C ALA A 30 15.26 0.82 -4.42
N SER A 31 14.97 -0.27 -3.70
CA SER A 31 15.81 -1.46 -3.67
C SER A 31 15.87 -2.16 -5.04
N TYR A 32 14.74 -2.25 -5.74
CA TYR A 32 14.70 -2.80 -7.10
C TYR A 32 15.54 -1.96 -8.08
N ASN A 33 15.33 -0.64 -8.08
CA ASN A 33 16.05 0.27 -8.96
C ASN A 33 17.56 0.27 -8.69
N GLU A 34 17.97 0.19 -7.42
CA GLU A 34 19.39 0.06 -7.07
C GLU A 34 20.00 -1.25 -7.58
N ALA A 35 19.29 -2.37 -7.41
CA ALA A 35 19.75 -3.68 -7.89
C ALA A 35 19.89 -3.72 -9.42
N VAL A 36 18.88 -3.25 -10.15
CA VAL A 36 18.88 -3.18 -11.61
C VAL A 36 19.90 -2.16 -12.13
N GLY A 37 20.02 -1.00 -11.47
CA GLY A 37 21.01 0.01 -11.83
C GLY A 37 22.46 -0.48 -11.70
N ARG A 38 22.75 -1.34 -10.71
CA ARG A 38 24.06 -1.98 -10.54
C ARG A 38 24.30 -3.13 -11.52
N ASN A 39 23.25 -3.89 -11.85
CA ASN A 39 23.32 -4.99 -12.81
C ASN A 39 22.01 -5.07 -13.62
N PRO A 40 21.97 -4.55 -14.86
CA PRO A 40 20.77 -4.57 -15.68
C PRO A 40 20.23 -5.98 -15.96
N GLY A 41 21.11 -7.01 -16.00
CA GLY A 41 20.70 -8.40 -16.17
C GLY A 41 19.95 -8.99 -14.97
N ALA A 42 19.95 -8.31 -13.81
CA ALA A 42 19.20 -8.75 -12.64
C ALA A 42 17.69 -8.51 -12.78
N ALA A 43 17.24 -7.63 -13.68
CA ALA A 43 15.83 -7.29 -13.86
C ALA A 43 14.99 -8.55 -14.13
N GLU A 44 15.40 -9.39 -15.08
CA GLU A 44 14.66 -10.61 -15.45
C GLU A 44 14.47 -11.59 -14.28
N ILE A 45 15.44 -11.63 -13.36
CA ILE A 45 15.41 -12.48 -12.16
C ILE A 45 14.51 -11.86 -11.08
N LEU A 46 14.49 -10.53 -10.98
CA LEU A 46 13.84 -9.80 -9.90
C LEU A 46 12.38 -9.44 -10.19
N ASP A 47 11.98 -9.25 -11.45
CA ASP A 47 10.67 -8.73 -11.84
C ASP A 47 9.51 -9.48 -11.21
N LYS A 48 9.51 -10.81 -11.28
CA LYS A 48 8.43 -11.63 -10.68
C LYS A 48 8.31 -11.41 -9.18
N LYS A 49 9.44 -11.36 -8.48
CA LYS A 49 9.48 -11.13 -7.03
C LYS A 49 9.07 -9.70 -6.70
N PHE A 50 9.56 -8.73 -7.47
CA PHE A 50 9.23 -7.32 -7.33
C PHE A 50 7.72 -7.11 -7.46
N PHE A 51 7.10 -7.53 -8.56
CA PHE A 51 5.66 -7.38 -8.76
C PHE A 51 4.82 -8.11 -7.71
N LEU A 52 5.26 -9.29 -7.25
CA LEU A 52 4.59 -9.98 -6.14
C LEU A 52 4.63 -9.15 -4.86
N THR A 53 5.82 -8.67 -4.46
CA THR A 53 5.95 -7.87 -3.23
C THR A 53 5.21 -6.54 -3.33
N PHE A 54 5.30 -5.86 -4.46
CA PHE A 54 4.52 -4.66 -4.77
C PHE A 54 3.02 -4.91 -4.60
N ALA A 55 2.47 -5.95 -5.24
CA ALA A 55 1.04 -6.25 -5.21
C ALA A 55 0.56 -6.64 -3.81
N LEU A 56 1.35 -7.41 -3.06
CA LEU A 56 1.01 -7.78 -1.68
C LEU A 56 1.01 -6.57 -0.74
N THR A 57 1.95 -5.64 -0.92
CA THR A 57 1.99 -4.39 -0.17
C THR A 57 0.81 -3.48 -0.53
N GLU A 58 0.46 -3.36 -1.81
CA GLU A 58 -0.69 -2.58 -2.27
C GLU A 58 -2.03 -3.18 -1.80
N ALA A 59 -2.13 -4.51 -1.70
CA ALA A 59 -3.34 -5.16 -1.20
C ALA A 59 -3.72 -4.69 0.22
N LEU A 60 -2.73 -4.36 1.06
CA LEU A 60 -2.97 -3.80 2.40
C LEU A 60 -3.63 -2.40 2.33
N ALA A 61 -3.25 -1.59 1.35
CA ALA A 61 -3.91 -0.29 1.10
C ALA A 61 -5.35 -0.47 0.65
N ILE A 62 -5.61 -1.44 -0.23
CA ILE A 62 -6.97 -1.77 -0.69
C ILE A 62 -7.83 -2.22 0.49
N PHE A 63 -7.32 -3.06 1.39
CA PHE A 63 -8.08 -3.48 2.58
C PHE A 63 -8.40 -2.29 3.50
N ALA A 64 -7.44 -1.40 3.76
CA ALA A 64 -7.67 -0.19 4.54
C ALA A 64 -8.74 0.72 3.91
N LEU A 65 -8.71 0.88 2.58
CA LEU A 65 -9.69 1.64 1.83
C LEU A 65 -11.09 0.99 1.89
N VAL A 66 -11.19 -0.32 1.69
CA VAL A 66 -12.46 -1.05 1.77
C VAL A 66 -13.08 -0.90 3.16
N ILE A 67 -12.30 -1.03 4.23
CA ILE A 67 -12.79 -0.83 5.60
C ILE A 67 -13.25 0.61 5.81
N SER A 68 -12.50 1.61 5.33
CA SER A 68 -12.90 3.01 5.40
C SER A 68 -14.24 3.28 4.69
N LEU A 69 -14.40 2.77 3.47
CA LEU A 69 -15.64 2.89 2.70
C LEU A 69 -16.81 2.18 3.39
N ALA A 70 -16.59 0.99 3.93
CA ALA A 70 -17.59 0.25 4.68
C ALA A 70 -18.03 1.00 5.95
N LEU A 71 -17.09 1.65 6.65
CA LEU A 71 -17.41 2.45 7.84
C LEU A 71 -18.18 3.73 7.52
N VAL A 72 -17.95 4.34 6.36
CA VAL A 72 -18.61 5.60 5.96
C VAL A 72 -19.99 5.32 5.35
N PHE A 73 -20.09 4.34 4.46
CA PHE A 73 -21.28 4.12 3.62
C PHE A 73 -22.10 2.87 3.98
N GLY A 74 -21.53 1.90 4.70
CA GLY A 74 -22.25 0.75 5.24
C GLY A 74 -23.01 1.09 6.50
#